data_AF-X0UF47-F1
#
_entry.id   AF-X0UF47-F1
#
_cell.length_a   1.000
_cell.length_b   1.000
_cell.length_c   1.000
_cell.angle_alpha   90.00
_cell.angle_beta   90.00
_cell.angle_gamma   90.00
#
_symmetry.space_group_name_H-M   'P 1'
#
loop_
_entity.id
_entity.type
_entity.pdbx_description
1 polymer ?
#
loop_
_entity_poly.entity_id
_entity_poly.type
_entity_poly.pdbx_seq_one_letter_code
_entity_poly.pdbx_strand_id
1 'polypeptide(L)'
;AREFSPAGSWYKGDAAASCIFEMAGGEVFTYAGSWCSEGCNTSWNGDWRFVGEKGSMVYDHDGDPHGELVARPADKGFFRPLKPLKVSASPVRHLGMRGGLREMLAFLRTGKVPQTECHDNIKSLAMVFAAMESAAKGRPVPVRAM
;
A
#
# COMPACT_ATOMS: atom_id res chain seq x y z
N ALA A 1 -7.66 10.23 9.27
CA ALA A 1 -6.52 10.70 8.46
C ALA A 1 -6.14 12.10 8.89
N ARG A 2 -4.93 12.54 8.56
CA ARG A 2 -4.47 13.91 8.69
C ARG A 2 -3.85 14.33 7.37
N GLU A 3 -4.36 15.41 6.81
CA GLU A 3 -3.77 16.11 5.67
C GLU A 3 -3.01 17.32 6.20
N PHE A 4 -1.89 17.66 5.54
CA PHE A 4 -1.08 18.81 5.92
C PHE A 4 -0.20 19.27 4.76
N SER A 5 0.14 20.55 4.79
CA SER A 5 1.14 21.16 3.91
C SER A 5 2.37 21.53 4.73
N PRO A 6 3.54 20.88 4.50
CA PRO A 6 4.80 21.31 5.09
C PRO A 6 5.14 22.76 4.70
N ALA A 7 5.89 23.47 5.54
CA ALA A 7 6.22 24.88 5.31
C ALA A 7 6.96 25.15 3.98
N GLY A 8 7.71 24.17 3.47
CA GLY A 8 8.40 24.23 2.18
C GLY A 8 7.55 23.81 0.97
N SER A 9 6.28 23.47 1.17
CA SER A 9 5.39 23.05 0.09
C SER A 9 5.10 24.20 -0.88
N TRP A 10 5.20 23.89 -2.16
CA TRP A 10 4.89 24.78 -3.29
C TRP A 10 3.46 24.56 -3.82
N TYR A 11 2.72 23.62 -3.23
CA TYR A 11 1.32 23.36 -3.56
C TYR A 11 0.39 24.31 -2.79
N LYS A 12 -0.72 24.69 -3.43
CA LYS A 12 -1.76 25.54 -2.81
C LYS A 12 -2.51 24.83 -1.67
N GLY A 13 -2.66 23.50 -1.77
CA GLY A 13 -3.36 22.67 -0.79
C GLY A 13 -2.41 21.78 0.00
N ASP A 14 -2.99 20.94 0.86
CA ASP A 14 -2.24 19.93 1.60
C ASP A 14 -1.62 18.92 0.62
N ALA A 15 -0.29 18.85 0.64
CA ALA A 15 0.50 18.01 -0.27
C ALA A 15 1.00 16.72 0.39
N ALA A 16 0.70 16.52 1.67
CA ALA A 16 1.06 15.34 2.43
C ALA A 16 -0.12 14.83 3.24
N ALA A 17 -0.13 13.52 3.46
CA ALA A 17 -1.16 12.83 4.23
C ALA A 17 -0.58 11.71 5.09
N SER A 18 -1.21 11.50 6.24
CA SER A 18 -1.02 10.33 7.09
C SER A 18 -2.37 9.70 7.41
N CYS A 19 -2.57 8.46 6.99
CA CYS A 19 -3.83 7.74 7.08
C CYS A 19 -3.64 6.41 7.81
N ILE A 20 -4.62 6.05 8.62
CA ILE A 20 -4.72 4.72 9.25
C ILE A 20 -6.09 4.18 8.84
N PHE A 21 -6.10 2.97 8.29
CA PHE A 21 -7.29 2.25 7.88
C PHE A 21 -7.38 0.95 8.69
N GLU A 22 -8.53 0.73 9.32
CA GLU A 22 -8.93 -0.56 9.85
C GLU A 22 -9.62 -1.34 8.74
N MET A 23 -8.98 -2.39 8.26
CA MET A 23 -9.44 -3.19 7.13
C MET A 23 -10.49 -4.20 7.59
N ALA A 24 -11.30 -4.70 6.66
CA ALA A 24 -12.40 -5.61 6.98
C ALA A 24 -11.96 -6.94 7.62
N GLY A 25 -10.71 -7.38 7.39
CA GLY A 25 -10.13 -8.58 8.02
C GLY A 25 -9.49 -8.31 9.39
N GLY A 26 -9.55 -7.07 9.90
CA GLY A 26 -8.91 -6.66 11.14
C GLY A 26 -7.45 -6.21 10.96
N GLU A 27 -6.92 -6.22 9.74
CA GLU A 27 -5.60 -5.67 9.45
C GLU A 27 -5.60 -4.15 9.59
N VAL A 28 -4.46 -3.60 9.99
CA VAL A 28 -4.25 -2.15 10.03
C VAL A 28 -3.35 -1.76 8.86
N PHE A 29 -3.87 -0.94 7.96
CA PHE A 29 -3.09 -0.35 6.87
C PHE A 29 -2.75 1.11 7.20
N THR A 30 -1.46 1.44 7.24
CA THR A 30 -0.98 2.81 7.43
C THR A 30 -0.38 3.32 6.14
N TYR A 31 -0.82 4.51 5.73
CA TYR A 31 -0.29 5.22 4.57
C TYR A 31 0.32 6.54 5.02
N ALA A 32 1.55 6.80 4.58
CA ALA A 32 2.20 8.10 4.71
C ALA A 32 2.73 8.50 3.34
N GLY A 33 2.29 9.66 2.84
CA GLY A 33 2.66 10.14 1.52
C GLY A 33 2.88 11.64 1.54
N SER A 34 3.82 12.11 0.73
CA SER A 34 4.11 13.52 0.53
C SER A 34 4.59 13.76 -0.89
N TRP A 35 3.97 14.73 -1.57
CA TRP A 35 4.37 15.19 -2.90
C TRP A 35 5.47 16.26 -2.87
N CYS A 36 5.85 16.72 -1.68
CA CYS A 36 6.74 17.87 -1.51
C CYS A 36 7.92 17.59 -0.57
N SER A 37 8.15 16.32 -0.20
CA SER A 37 9.33 15.94 0.58
C SER A 37 10.58 15.98 -0.29
N GLU A 38 11.66 16.54 0.23
CA GLU A 38 12.96 16.58 -0.43
C GLU A 38 13.92 15.55 0.19
N GLY A 39 14.55 14.74 -0.67
CA GLY A 39 15.51 13.70 -0.25
C GLY A 39 14.86 12.40 0.23
N CYS A 40 15.62 11.32 0.22
CA CYS A 40 15.17 9.97 0.65
C CYS A 40 13.83 9.55 0.02
N ASN A 41 13.65 9.84 -1.27
CA ASN A 41 12.42 9.54 -2.00
C ASN A 41 12.19 8.03 -2.07
N THR A 42 10.95 7.60 -1.86
CA THR A 42 10.49 6.26 -2.22
C THR A 42 10.42 6.12 -3.75
N SER A 43 10.20 4.90 -4.24
CA SER A 43 9.79 4.75 -5.64
C SER A 43 8.39 5.35 -5.88
N TRP A 44 7.97 5.40 -7.15
CA TRP A 44 6.60 5.77 -7.52
C TRP A 44 5.55 4.85 -6.88
N ASN A 45 5.90 3.58 -6.67
CA ASN A 45 5.01 2.59 -6.07
C ASN A 45 5.01 2.64 -4.53
N GLY A 46 5.84 3.50 -3.94
CA GLY A 46 6.07 3.59 -2.51
C GLY A 46 6.89 2.42 -1.96
N ASP A 47 7.28 2.56 -0.69
CA ASP A 47 7.91 1.48 0.06
C ASP A 47 6.88 0.82 0.98
N TRP A 48 6.88 -0.50 1.02
CA TRP A 48 5.89 -1.32 1.70
C TRP A 48 6.55 -2.16 2.78
N ARG A 49 5.91 -2.19 3.95
CA ARG A 49 6.25 -3.10 5.03
C ARG A 49 5.03 -3.92 5.43
N PHE A 50 5.15 -5.23 5.28
CA PHE A 50 4.14 -6.20 5.69
C PHE A 50 4.59 -6.83 7.00
N VAL A 51 3.70 -6.83 7.99
CA VAL A 51 3.93 -7.46 9.29
C VAL A 51 2.87 -8.52 9.50
N GLY A 52 3.30 -9.76 9.70
CA GLY A 52 2.42 -10.87 10.02
C GLY A 52 2.86 -11.58 11.29
N GLU A 53 2.06 -12.53 11.75
CA GLU A 53 2.30 -13.25 13.02
C GLU A 53 3.65 -14.01 13.03
N LYS A 54 4.11 -14.42 11.86
CA LYS A 54 5.31 -15.27 11.69
C LYS A 54 6.57 -14.50 11.31
N GLY A 55 6.46 -13.20 11.00
CA GLY A 55 7.58 -12.44 10.47
C GLY A 55 7.17 -11.17 9.75
N SER A 56 8.10 -10.58 9.01
CA SER A 56 7.86 -9.34 8.27
C SER A 56 8.57 -9.38 6.93
N MET A 57 8.05 -8.61 5.97
CA MET A 57 8.59 -8.44 4.64
C MET A 57 8.62 -6.96 4.29
N VAL A 58 9.66 -6.53 3.59
CA VAL A 58 9.83 -5.19 3.04
C VAL A 58 9.91 -5.30 1.52
N TYR A 59 9.30 -4.35 0.85
CA TYR A 59 9.44 -4.09 -0.57
C TYR A 59 9.68 -2.60 -0.74
N ASP A 60 10.92 -2.21 -1.03
CA ASP A 60 11.36 -0.84 -1.11
C ASP A 60 12.08 -0.56 -2.43
N HIS A 61 12.00 0.68 -2.90
CA HIS A 61 12.72 1.17 -4.08
C HIS A 61 12.54 0.32 -5.36
N ASP A 62 11.36 -0.27 -5.54
CA ASP A 62 11.05 -1.21 -6.63
C ASP A 62 12.02 -2.41 -6.75
N GLY A 63 12.74 -2.74 -5.67
CA GLY A 63 13.68 -3.85 -5.60
C GLY A 63 12.99 -5.21 -5.37
N ASP A 64 13.80 -6.25 -5.16
CA ASP A 64 13.25 -7.55 -4.78
C ASP A 64 12.75 -7.51 -3.32
N PRO A 65 11.53 -7.99 -3.05
CA PRO A 65 11.03 -8.09 -1.68
C PRO A 65 11.92 -9.01 -0.85
N HIS A 66 12.21 -8.60 0.37
CA HIS A 66 13.02 -9.34 1.32
C HIS A 66 12.38 -9.33 2.70
N GLY A 67 12.75 -10.26 3.57
CA GLY A 67 12.14 -10.34 4.88
C GLY A 67 12.70 -11.43 5.75
N GLU A 68 12.09 -11.57 6.91
CA GLU A 68 12.52 -12.50 7.94
C GLU A 68 11.32 -13.17 8.58
N LEU A 69 11.51 -14.44 8.96
CA LEU A 69 10.55 -15.26 9.67
C LEU A 69 11.12 -15.69 11.01
N VAL A 70 10.27 -15.90 12.00
CA VAL A 70 10.64 -16.58 13.25
C VAL A 70 11.14 -17.99 12.89
N ALA A 71 12.41 -18.28 13.19
CA ALA A 71 13.05 -19.53 12.82
C ALA A 71 12.43 -20.73 13.55
N ARG A 72 12.06 -20.53 14.81
CA ARG A 72 11.46 -21.52 15.71
C ARG A 72 10.18 -20.96 16.32
N PRO A 73 8.99 -21.24 15.75
CA PRO A 73 7.73 -20.63 16.19
C PRO A 73 7.34 -20.91 17.66
N ALA A 74 7.83 -22.02 18.22
CA ALA A 74 7.60 -22.40 19.61
C ALA A 74 8.47 -21.61 20.61
N ASP A 75 9.54 -20.96 20.15
CA ASP A 75 10.43 -20.18 21.02
C ASP A 75 9.64 -18.98 21.59
N LYS A 76 9.77 -18.78 22.89
CA LYS A 76 9.21 -17.62 23.60
C LYS A 76 10.31 -16.60 23.85
N GLY A 77 9.95 -15.31 23.92
CA GLY A 77 10.87 -14.24 24.24
C GLY A 77 10.62 -12.99 23.39
N PHE A 78 11.20 -11.87 23.83
CA PHE A 78 11.09 -10.58 23.15
C PHE A 78 11.85 -10.57 21.81
N PHE A 79 13.05 -11.16 21.78
CA PHE A 79 13.83 -11.40 20.56
C PHE A 79 13.89 -12.90 20.27
N ARG A 80 13.12 -13.34 19.28
CA ARG A 80 13.14 -14.73 18.80
C ARG A 80 14.16 -14.86 17.66
N PRO A 81 14.88 -15.98 17.54
CA PRO A 81 15.77 -16.23 16.40
C PRO A 81 15.01 -16.11 15.08
N LEU A 82 15.60 -15.41 14.11
CA LEU A 82 15.02 -15.19 12.79
C LEU A 82 15.75 -16.00 11.71
N LYS A 83 15.08 -16.21 10.58
CA LYS A 83 15.65 -16.76 9.36
C LYS A 83 15.15 -15.98 8.14
N PRO A 84 15.90 -15.92 7.03
CA PRO A 84 15.44 -15.25 5.83
C PRO A 84 14.11 -15.81 5.32
N LEU A 85 13.22 -14.91 4.91
CA LEU A 85 12.00 -15.24 4.18
C LEU A 85 12.37 -15.65 2.75
N LYS A 86 11.96 -16.84 2.32
CA LYS A 86 12.03 -17.23 0.92
C LYS A 86 10.85 -16.62 0.17
N VAL A 87 11.11 -15.58 -0.62
CA VAL A 87 10.08 -14.95 -1.45
C VAL A 87 10.01 -15.64 -2.82
N SER A 88 8.80 -15.98 -3.25
CA SER A 88 8.56 -16.53 -4.58
C SER A 88 8.58 -15.43 -5.63
N ALA A 89 9.12 -15.73 -6.81
CA ALA A 89 9.05 -14.81 -7.94
C ALA A 89 7.59 -14.47 -8.29
N SER A 90 7.34 -13.20 -8.59
CA SER A 90 6.02 -12.75 -9.03
C SER A 90 5.64 -13.41 -10.37
N PRO A 91 4.40 -13.91 -10.53
CA PRO A 91 3.92 -14.39 -11.82
C PRO A 91 3.66 -13.24 -12.81
N VAL A 92 3.65 -11.99 -12.34
CA VAL A 92 3.39 -10.80 -13.16
C VAL A 92 4.63 -10.44 -13.96
N ARG A 93 4.61 -10.75 -15.27
CA ARG A 93 5.75 -10.52 -16.18
C ARG A 93 5.87 -9.08 -16.70
N HIS A 94 4.77 -8.34 -16.73
CA HIS A 94 4.72 -7.00 -17.30
C HIS A 94 4.17 -6.04 -16.25
N LEU A 95 5.02 -5.14 -15.79
CA LEU A 95 4.71 -4.19 -14.73
C LEU A 95 4.23 -2.85 -15.31
N GLY A 96 3.65 -2.03 -14.43
CA GLY A 96 3.20 -0.66 -14.74
C GLY A 96 2.29 -0.58 -15.96
N MET A 97 2.49 0.46 -16.76
CA MET A 97 1.66 0.75 -17.94
C MET A 97 1.67 -0.40 -18.97
N ARG A 98 2.80 -1.08 -19.16
CA ARG A 98 2.90 -2.21 -20.08
C ARG A 98 2.02 -3.37 -19.62
N GLY A 99 1.96 -3.63 -18.31
CA GLY A 99 1.04 -4.61 -17.72
C GLY A 99 -0.42 -4.23 -17.97
N GLY A 100 -0.79 -3.01 -17.59
CA GLY A 100 -2.16 -2.51 -17.74
C GLY A 100 -2.68 -2.56 -19.18
N LEU A 101 -1.90 -2.07 -20.15
CA LEU A 101 -2.28 -2.13 -21.57
C LEU A 101 -2.44 -3.57 -22.06
N ARG A 102 -1.64 -4.51 -21.58
CA ARG A 102 -1.76 -5.93 -21.97
C ARG A 102 -2.99 -6.58 -21.37
N GLU A 103 -3.32 -6.29 -20.12
CA GLU A 103 -4.56 -6.79 -19.51
C GLU A 103 -5.79 -6.23 -20.21
N MET A 104 -5.78 -4.93 -20.55
CA MET A 104 -6.84 -4.32 -21.36
C MET A 104 -7.00 -5.03 -22.71
N LEU A 105 -5.90 -5.25 -23.45
CA LEU A 105 -5.95 -5.96 -24.73
C LEU A 105 -6.36 -7.43 -24.59
N ALA A 106 -6.05 -8.08 -23.45
CA ALA A 106 -6.51 -9.44 -23.17
C ALA A 106 -8.02 -9.46 -22.92
N PHE A 107 -8.53 -8.53 -22.10
CA PHE A 107 -9.96 -8.36 -21.85
C PHE A 107 -10.73 -8.14 -23.15
N LEU A 108 -10.27 -7.25 -24.03
CA LEU A 108 -10.93 -6.98 -25.32
C LEU A 108 -10.97 -8.22 -26.24
N ARG A 109 -10.04 -9.17 -26.09
CA ARG A 109 -9.97 -10.37 -26.93
C ARG A 109 -10.72 -11.56 -26.34
N THR A 110 -10.75 -11.70 -25.02
CA THR A 110 -11.18 -12.94 -24.35
C THR A 110 -12.26 -12.73 -23.30
N GLY A 111 -12.57 -11.49 -22.93
CA GLY A 111 -13.45 -11.17 -21.81
C GLY A 111 -12.83 -11.40 -20.43
N LYS A 112 -11.55 -11.80 -20.34
CA LYS A 112 -10.87 -11.97 -19.04
C LYS A 112 -10.71 -10.63 -18.33
N VAL A 113 -11.37 -10.49 -17.19
CA VAL A 113 -11.39 -9.25 -16.38
C VAL A 113 -9.97 -8.91 -15.88
N PRO A 114 -9.51 -7.64 -16.04
CA PRO A 114 -8.21 -7.19 -15.54
C PRO A 114 -8.21 -7.03 -14.01
N GLN A 115 -7.03 -6.94 -13.40
CA GLN A 115 -6.90 -6.98 -11.93
C GLN A 115 -7.61 -5.80 -11.22
N THR A 116 -7.60 -4.62 -11.82
CA THR A 116 -8.12 -3.38 -11.22
C THR A 116 -9.19 -2.74 -12.11
N GLU A 117 -10.16 -3.52 -12.56
CA GLU A 117 -11.33 -2.98 -13.26
C GLU A 117 -12.11 -2.01 -12.34
N CYS A 118 -13.00 -1.20 -12.91
CA CYS A 118 -13.61 -0.07 -12.22
C CYS A 118 -14.43 -0.41 -10.96
N HIS A 119 -15.14 -1.55 -10.91
CA HIS A 119 -15.91 -1.98 -9.73
C HIS A 119 -15.01 -2.45 -8.58
N ASP A 120 -13.80 -2.91 -8.87
CA ASP A 120 -12.78 -3.12 -7.85
C ASP A 120 -12.15 -1.79 -7.44
N ASN A 121 -11.76 -0.96 -8.41
CA ASN A 121 -11.06 0.30 -8.15
C ASN A 121 -11.93 1.34 -7.41
N ILE A 122 -13.26 1.27 -7.51
CA ILE A 122 -14.17 2.15 -6.77
C ILE A 122 -13.98 2.04 -5.25
N LYS A 123 -13.52 0.89 -4.75
CA LYS A 123 -13.21 0.69 -3.33
C LYS A 123 -12.00 1.53 -2.90
N SER A 124 -10.96 1.58 -3.74
CA SER A 124 -9.79 2.44 -3.50
C SER A 124 -10.18 3.92 -3.51
N LEU A 125 -11.09 4.32 -4.42
CA LEU A 125 -11.61 5.69 -4.44
C LEU A 125 -12.43 6.03 -3.18
N ALA A 126 -13.22 5.08 -2.68
CA ALA A 126 -13.93 5.23 -1.42
C ALA A 126 -12.98 5.47 -0.23
N MET A 127 -11.82 4.81 -0.22
CA MET A 127 -10.78 5.05 0.80
C MET A 127 -10.24 6.48 0.74
N VAL A 128 -10.04 7.04 -0.47
CA VAL A 128 -9.58 8.43 -0.65
C VAL A 128 -10.60 9.42 -0.09
N PHE A 129 -11.89 9.29 -0.46
CA PHE A 129 -12.92 10.18 0.05
C PHE A 129 -13.12 10.08 1.57
N ALA A 130 -13.04 8.87 2.12
CA ALA A 130 -13.09 8.67 3.56
C ALA A 130 -11.89 9.29 4.28
N ALA A 131 -10.70 9.25 3.68
CA ALA A 131 -9.52 9.92 4.24
C ALA A 131 -9.73 11.45 4.29
N MET A 132 -10.20 12.05 3.19
CA MET A 132 -10.52 13.48 3.14
C MET A 132 -11.58 13.88 4.18
N GLU A 133 -12.68 13.12 4.28
CA GLU A 133 -13.72 13.36 5.27
C GLU A 133 -13.19 13.22 6.71
N SER A 134 -12.36 12.21 6.96
CA SER A 134 -11.74 11.98 8.26
C SER A 134 -10.81 13.13 8.65
N ALA A 135 -10.01 13.64 7.70
CA ALA A 135 -9.13 14.78 7.92
C ALA A 135 -9.93 16.04 8.25
N ALA A 136 -10.99 16.33 7.49
CA ALA A 136 -11.86 17.48 7.72
C ALA A 136 -12.59 17.42 9.07
N LYS A 137 -13.00 16.22 9.52
CA LYS A 137 -13.74 16.04 10.79
C LYS A 137 -12.84 15.79 12.00
N GLY A 138 -11.55 15.54 11.80
CA GLY A 138 -10.60 15.19 12.86
C GLY A 138 -10.95 13.90 13.62
N ARG A 139 -11.67 12.95 12.98
CA ARG A 139 -12.09 11.69 13.61
C ARG A 139 -12.19 10.53 12.62
N PRO A 140 -12.20 9.27 13.08
CA PRO A 140 -12.48 8.12 12.22
C PRO A 140 -13.86 8.21 11.57
N VAL A 141 -13.94 7.77 10.31
CA VAL A 141 -15.18 7.69 9.52
C VAL A 141 -15.22 6.33 8.80
N PRO A 142 -16.41 5.75 8.56
CA PRO A 142 -16.52 4.51 7.83
C PRO A 142 -16.17 4.70 6.35
N VAL A 143 -15.40 3.77 5.78
CA VAL A 143 -15.22 3.67 4.32
C VAL A 143 -16.45 2.98 3.72
N ARG A 144 -17.11 3.60 2.75
CA ARG A 144 -18.29 3.06 2.07
C ARG A 144 -18.08 3.10 0.57
N ALA A 145 -17.98 1.92 -0.06
CA ALA A 145 -18.10 1.82 -1.51
C ALA A 145 -19.57 2.08 -1.91
N MET A 146 -19.78 2.81 -3.01
CA MET A 146 -21.12 3.03 -3.58
C MET A 146 -21.71 1.74 -4.13
#